data_AF-A0A1I2VXM6-F1
#
_entry.id   AF-A0A1I2VXM6-F1
#
_cell.length_a   1.000
_cell.length_b   1.000
_cell.length_c   1.000
_cell.angle_alpha   90.00
_cell.angle_beta   90.00
_cell.angle_gamma   90.00
#
_symmetry.space_group_name_H-M   'P 1'
#
loop_
_entity.id
_entity.type
_entity.pdbx_description
1 polymer ?
#
loop_
_entity_poly.entity_id
_entity_poly.type
_entity_poly.pdbx_seq_one_letter_code
_entity_poly.pdbx_strand_id
1 'polypeptide(L)'
;MKKIRSYTSIWNVEKVIYAINDFQLPFPVTFTQMAWFVCSLLLVVLFANVPPLSFIHGVLLKYVGLPVGFTWFMSQKTFDGKKPYGFLKSVFSYMLRPKVTYAGKSVKLKKETVGGAITAVRRERYAVSDQVHRK
;
A
#
# COMPACT_ATOMS: atom_id res chain seq x y z
N MET A 1 -6.39 25.40 16.04
CA MET A 1 -6.72 24.01 16.44
C MET A 1 -5.44 23.29 16.86
N LYS A 2 -5.38 22.73 18.09
CA LYS A 2 -4.21 21.93 18.52
C LYS A 2 -4.23 20.59 17.78
N LYS A 3 -3.15 20.26 17.05
CA LYS A 3 -2.98 18.97 16.36
C LYS A 3 -2.80 17.87 17.40
N ILE A 4 -3.77 16.97 17.52
CA ILE A 4 -3.61 15.72 18.27
C ILE A 4 -2.58 14.87 17.53
N ARG A 5 -1.51 14.45 18.20
CA ARG A 5 -0.45 13.61 17.62
C ARG A 5 -0.93 12.16 17.62
N SER A 6 -0.97 11.53 16.44
CA SER A 6 -1.23 10.09 16.33
C SER A 6 0.07 9.34 16.58
N TYR A 7 0.13 8.57 17.67
CA TYR A 7 1.27 7.74 18.03
C TYR A 7 1.23 6.33 17.40
N THR A 8 0.24 6.08 16.54
CA THR A 8 0.03 4.78 15.87
C THR A 8 1.24 4.36 15.02
N SER A 9 2.04 5.31 14.52
CA SER A 9 3.24 5.01 13.74
C SER A 9 4.40 4.40 14.53
N ILE A 10 4.42 4.54 15.87
CA ILE A 10 5.47 3.98 16.73
C ILE A 10 5.51 2.45 16.63
N TRP A 11 4.35 1.83 16.45
CA TRP A 11 4.22 0.37 16.36
C TRP A 11 4.46 -0.16 14.94
N ASN A 12 4.63 0.71 13.94
CA ASN A 12 4.85 0.33 12.55
C ASN A 12 6.35 0.27 12.19
N VAL A 13 7.11 -0.45 13.01
CA VAL A 13 8.56 -0.66 12.80
C VAL A 13 8.76 -1.81 11.82
N GLU A 14 9.60 -1.62 10.81
CA GLU A 14 10.02 -2.72 9.94
C GLU A 14 11.04 -3.61 10.63
N LYS A 15 10.91 -4.92 10.44
CA LYS A 15 11.94 -5.87 10.89
C LYS A 15 13.15 -5.73 9.96
N VAL A 16 14.26 -5.32 10.55
CA VAL A 16 15.56 -5.20 9.90
C VAL A 16 16.43 -6.37 10.35
N ILE A 17 17.12 -7.00 9.40
CA ILE A 17 18.01 -8.13 9.64
C ILE A 17 19.45 -7.63 9.49
N TYR A 18 20.24 -7.82 10.54
CA TYR A 18 21.64 -7.41 10.59
C TYR A 18 22.59 -8.59 10.37
N ALA A 19 22.15 -9.80 10.69
CA ALA A 19 22.90 -11.03 10.52
C ALA A 19 21.97 -12.19 10.16
N ILE A 20 22.48 -13.13 9.37
CA ILE A 20 21.83 -14.42 9.14
C ILE A 20 22.73 -15.48 9.76
N ASN A 21 22.25 -16.13 10.82
CA ASN A 21 23.05 -16.99 11.68
C ASN A 21 24.32 -16.24 12.15
N ASP A 22 25.51 -16.67 11.74
CA ASP A 22 26.81 -16.05 12.08
C ASP A 22 27.33 -15.06 11.02
N PHE A 23 26.64 -14.92 9.89
CA PHE A 23 27.07 -14.00 8.82
C PHE A 23 26.50 -12.61 9.07
N GLN A 24 27.36 -11.66 9.46
CA GLN A 24 27.00 -10.24 9.54
C GLN A 24 26.90 -9.66 8.13
N LEU A 25 25.73 -9.11 7.78
CA LEU A 25 25.59 -8.47 6.49
C LEU A 25 26.36 -7.13 6.52
N PRO A 26 27.08 -6.79 5.42
CA PRO A 26 27.81 -5.53 5.33
C PRO A 26 26.89 -4.30 5.38
N PHE A 27 25.59 -4.50 5.11
CA PHE A 27 24.55 -3.50 5.26
C PHE A 27 23.27 -4.16 5.81
N PRO A 28 22.52 -3.46 6.68
CA PRO A 28 21.26 -3.97 7.21
C PRO A 28 20.22 -4.07 6.08
N VAL A 29 19.55 -5.23 5.98
CA VAL A 29 18.53 -5.48 4.96
C VAL A 29 17.18 -5.63 5.63
N THR A 30 16.15 -4.96 5.12
CA THR A 30 14.78 -5.12 5.63
C THR A 30 14.10 -6.35 5.01
N PHE A 31 13.15 -6.95 5.73
CA PHE A 31 12.37 -8.07 5.19
C PHE A 31 11.62 -7.69 3.89
N THR A 32 11.19 -6.43 3.78
CA THR A 32 10.50 -5.89 2.60
C THR A 32 11.43 -5.81 1.39
N GLN A 33 12.68 -5.35 1.58
CA GLN A 33 13.70 -5.31 0.52
C GLN A 33 14.02 -6.72 -0.01
N MET A 34 14.17 -7.70 0.88
CA MET A 34 14.40 -9.09 0.50
C MET A 34 13.23 -9.67 -0.30
N ALA A 35 11.98 -9.45 0.15
CA ALA A 35 10.80 -9.89 -0.59
C ALA A 35 10.73 -9.25 -1.99
N TRP A 36 11.02 -7.95 -2.09
CA TRP A 36 11.08 -7.27 -3.39
C TRP A 36 12.19 -7.79 -4.29
N PHE A 37 13.34 -8.18 -3.72
CA PHE A 37 14.46 -8.75 -4.46
C PHE A 37 14.08 -10.09 -5.08
N VAL A 38 13.49 -10.98 -4.27
CA VAL A 38 13.06 -12.30 -4.72
C VAL A 38 11.96 -12.18 -5.77
N CYS A 39 10.95 -11.32 -5.54
CA CYS A 39 9.87 -11.08 -6.50
C CYS A 39 10.39 -10.53 -7.83
N SER A 40 11.30 -9.57 -7.81
CA SER A 40 11.83 -8.96 -9.04
C SER A 40 12.76 -9.92 -9.78
N LEU A 41 13.58 -10.69 -9.07
CA LEU A 41 14.41 -11.74 -9.67
C LEU A 41 13.55 -12.81 -10.34
N LEU A 42 12.50 -13.29 -9.67
CA LEU A 42 11.56 -14.26 -10.22
C LEU A 42 10.91 -13.71 -11.50
N LEU A 43 10.48 -12.44 -11.46
CA LEU A 43 9.90 -11.76 -12.62
C LEU A 43 10.91 -11.67 -13.78
N VAL A 44 12.16 -11.27 -13.53
CA VAL A 44 13.19 -11.20 -14.57
C VAL A 44 13.46 -12.57 -15.20
N VAL A 45 13.45 -13.65 -14.41
CA VAL A 45 13.63 -15.02 -14.91
C VAL A 45 12.44 -15.45 -15.76
N LEU A 46 11.20 -15.21 -15.32
CA LEU A 46 9.99 -15.56 -16.09
C LEU A 46 9.89 -14.80 -17.41
N PHE A 47 10.22 -13.51 -17.39
CA PHE A 47 10.16 -12.63 -18.57
C PHE A 47 11.49 -12.56 -19.33
N ALA A 48 12.44 -13.48 -19.06
CA ALA A 48 13.78 -13.43 -19.63
C ALA A 48 13.81 -13.46 -21.17
N ASN A 49 12.79 -14.08 -21.78
CA ASN A 49 12.64 -14.27 -23.23
C ASN A 49 11.73 -13.21 -23.90
N VAL A 50 11.15 -12.27 -23.13
CA VAL A 50 10.29 -11.22 -23.67
C VAL A 50 11.16 -10.03 -24.10
N PRO A 51 11.09 -9.56 -25.37
CA PRO A 51 11.75 -8.34 -25.79
C PRO A 51 11.09 -7.18 -25.02
N PRO A 52 11.77 -6.36 -24.19
CA PRO A 52 13.14 -5.83 -24.26
C PRO A 52 14.19 -6.44 -23.31
N LEU A 53 13.84 -7.40 -22.45
CA LEU A 53 14.79 -8.04 -21.51
C LEU A 53 15.73 -9.05 -22.19
N SER A 54 15.38 -9.51 -23.39
CA SER A 54 16.19 -10.40 -24.21
C SER A 54 17.40 -9.72 -24.85
N PHE A 55 17.39 -8.39 -25.00
CA PHE A 55 18.48 -7.63 -25.62
C PHE A 55 19.66 -7.34 -24.67
N ILE A 56 19.49 -7.59 -23.37
CA ILE A 56 20.53 -7.37 -22.37
C ILE A 56 21.40 -8.63 -22.27
N HIS A 57 22.58 -8.59 -22.92
CA HIS A 57 23.54 -9.69 -22.92
C HIS A 57 24.33 -9.84 -21.60
N GLY A 58 24.33 -8.81 -20.75
CA GLY A 58 25.02 -8.83 -19.46
C GLY A 58 24.24 -9.61 -18.40
N VAL A 59 24.69 -10.82 -18.06
CA VAL A 59 24.05 -11.69 -17.03
C VAL A 59 24.00 -10.98 -15.67
N LEU A 60 25.10 -10.36 -15.24
CA LEU A 60 25.16 -9.61 -13.98
C LEU A 60 24.20 -8.41 -13.98
N LEU A 61 24.17 -7.64 -15.07
CA LEU A 61 23.29 -6.47 -15.15
C LEU A 61 21.80 -6.89 -15.20
N LYS A 62 21.50 -7.97 -15.91
CA LYS A 62 20.14 -8.49 -16.07
C LYS A 62 19.59 -9.06 -14.76
N TYR A 63 20.34 -9.94 -14.10
CA TYR A 63 19.83 -10.68 -12.93
C TYR A 63 20.21 -10.08 -11.57
N VAL A 64 21.23 -9.22 -11.51
CA VAL A 64 21.59 -8.51 -10.28
C VAL A 64 21.22 -7.04 -10.38
N GLY A 65 21.61 -6.38 -11.48
CA GLY A 65 21.36 -4.95 -11.68
C GLY A 65 19.89 -4.56 -11.66
N LEU A 66 19.05 -5.23 -12.46
CA LEU A 66 17.60 -4.94 -12.49
C LEU A 66 16.91 -5.24 -11.16
N PRO A 67 17.09 -6.43 -10.53
CA PRO A 67 16.50 -6.68 -9.21
C PRO A 67 16.97 -5.71 -8.13
N VAL A 68 18.27 -5.42 -8.04
CA VAL A 68 18.81 -4.45 -7.07
C VAL A 68 18.25 -3.05 -7.32
N GLY A 69 18.28 -2.57 -8.56
CA GLY A 69 17.70 -1.27 -8.92
C GLY A 69 16.21 -1.17 -8.59
N PHE A 70 15.46 -2.25 -8.86
CA PHE A 70 14.03 -2.32 -8.55
C PHE A 70 13.76 -2.31 -7.05
N THR A 71 14.52 -3.08 -6.26
CA THR A 71 14.40 -3.08 -4.79
C THR A 71 14.74 -1.72 -4.20
N TRP A 72 15.78 -1.07 -4.69
CA TRP A 72 16.18 0.27 -4.27
C TRP A 72 15.11 1.32 -4.60
N PHE A 73 14.48 1.22 -5.78
CA PHE A 73 13.37 2.08 -6.17
C PHE A 73 12.15 1.90 -5.25
N MET A 74 11.75 0.64 -5.00
CA MET A 74 10.64 0.34 -4.08
C MET A 74 10.97 0.75 -2.64
N SER A 75 12.22 0.68 -2.21
CA SER A 75 12.61 1.05 -0.84
C SER A 75 12.55 2.55 -0.58
N GLN A 76 12.69 3.41 -1.60
CA GLN A 76 12.65 4.86 -1.41
C GLN A 76 11.27 5.47 -1.60
N LYS A 77 10.43 4.87 -2.45
CA LYS A 77 9.15 5.46 -2.83
C LYS A 77 8.05 5.08 -1.84
N THR A 78 7.35 6.08 -1.33
CA THR A 78 6.07 5.90 -0.65
C THR A 78 4.94 6.18 -1.64
N PHE A 79 3.98 5.27 -1.74
CA PHE A 79 2.81 5.43 -2.60
C PHE A 79 1.61 5.75 -1.72
N ASP A 80 0.97 6.90 -1.94
CA ASP A 80 -0.20 7.35 -1.15
C ASP A 80 0.08 7.39 0.38
N GLY A 81 1.31 7.79 0.75
CA GLY A 81 1.77 7.80 2.15
C GLY A 81 1.94 6.42 2.77
N LYS A 82 1.83 5.34 1.99
CA LYS A 82 1.99 3.95 2.41
C LYS A 82 3.26 3.35 1.82
N LYS A 83 3.76 2.33 2.49
CA LYS A 83 4.80 1.43 1.95
C LYS A 83 4.27 0.79 0.66
N PRO A 84 5.11 0.52 -0.36
CA PRO A 84 4.66 -0.04 -1.63
C PRO A 84 3.83 -1.32 -1.50
N TYR A 85 4.20 -2.22 -0.58
CA TYR A 85 3.42 -3.43 -0.28
C TYR A 85 2.02 -3.10 0.23
N GLY A 86 1.89 -2.14 1.15
CA GLY A 86 0.61 -1.70 1.70
C GLY A 86 -0.27 -1.02 0.63
N PHE A 87 0.36 -0.26 -0.27
CA PHE A 87 -0.32 0.31 -1.43
C PHE A 87 -0.87 -0.79 -2.34
N LEU A 88 -0.05 -1.76 -2.74
CA LEU A 88 -0.49 -2.86 -3.60
C LEU A 88 -1.60 -3.71 -2.97
N LYS A 89 -1.48 -4.01 -1.67
CA LYS A 89 -2.56 -4.67 -0.93
C LYS A 89 -3.87 -3.88 -1.03
N SER A 90 -3.81 -2.55 -0.91
CA SER A 90 -4.99 -1.70 -1.02
C SER A 90 -5.58 -1.69 -2.43
N VAL A 91 -4.75 -1.67 -3.47
CA VAL A 91 -5.18 -1.75 -4.87
C VAL A 91 -5.86 -3.09 -5.15
N PHE A 92 -5.24 -4.20 -4.72
CA PHE A 92 -5.78 -5.53 -4.92
C PHE A 92 -7.09 -5.73 -4.13
N SER A 93 -7.12 -5.28 -2.88
CA SER A 93 -8.34 -5.29 -2.08
C SER A 93 -9.45 -4.46 -2.73
N TYR A 94 -9.13 -3.29 -3.28
CA TYR A 94 -10.09 -2.45 -4.00
C TYR A 94 -10.60 -3.10 -5.29
N MET A 95 -9.74 -3.83 -6.01
CA MET A 95 -10.09 -4.51 -7.25
C MET A 95 -11.01 -5.72 -6.99
N LEU A 96 -10.73 -6.51 -5.95
CA LEU A 96 -11.56 -7.67 -5.57
C LEU A 96 -12.85 -7.28 -4.85
N ARG A 97 -12.93 -6.07 -4.28
CA ARG A 97 -14.12 -5.63 -3.54
C ARG A 97 -15.32 -5.52 -4.49
N PRO A 98 -16.46 -6.16 -4.17
CA PRO A 98 -17.68 -6.01 -4.96
C PRO A 98 -18.14 -4.54 -4.92
N LYS A 99 -18.09 -3.89 -6.06
CA LYS A 99 -18.47 -2.48 -6.23
C LYS A 99 -19.98 -2.38 -6.36
N VAL A 100 -20.68 -2.30 -5.24
CA VAL A 100 -22.14 -2.15 -5.18
C VAL A 100 -22.57 -0.74 -5.62
N THR A 101 -21.77 0.28 -5.28
CA THR A 101 -22.06 1.68 -5.57
C THR A 101 -20.88 2.32 -6.29
N TYR A 102 -21.13 2.86 -7.49
CA TYR A 102 -20.17 3.66 -8.25
C TYR A 102 -20.69 5.10 -8.35
N ALA A 103 -19.78 6.07 -8.32
CA ALA A 103 -20.13 7.46 -8.61
C ALA A 103 -20.77 7.54 -10.01
N GLY A 104 -21.95 8.17 -10.10
CA GLY A 104 -22.68 8.35 -11.36
C GLY A 104 -23.64 7.22 -11.76
N LYS A 105 -23.68 6.09 -11.04
CA LYS A 105 -24.66 5.02 -11.31
C LYS A 105 -25.93 5.28 -10.50
N SER A 106 -27.10 5.24 -11.13
CA SER A 106 -28.38 5.42 -10.43
C SER A 106 -28.58 4.28 -9.41
N VAL A 107 -28.71 4.65 -8.13
CA VAL A 107 -28.99 3.69 -7.07
C VAL A 107 -30.47 3.37 -7.10
N LYS A 108 -30.82 2.11 -7.39
CA LYS A 108 -32.20 1.64 -7.24
C LYS A 108 -32.48 1.48 -5.76
N LEU A 109 -33.32 2.36 -5.21
CA LEU A 109 -33.74 2.27 -3.82
C LEU A 109 -34.59 0.99 -3.63
N LYS A 110 -34.08 0.05 -2.84
CA LYS A 110 -34.80 -1.16 -2.45
C LYS A 110 -35.08 -1.09 -0.95
N LYS A 111 -36.33 -1.34 -0.56
CA LYS A 111 -36.69 -1.51 0.85
C LYS A 111 -36.30 -2.94 1.25
N GLU A 112 -35.33 -3.09 2.14
CA GLU A 112 -34.97 -4.36 2.74
C GLU A 112 -35.26 -4.32 4.24
N THR A 113 -35.98 -5.32 4.75
CA THR A 113 -36.21 -5.53 6.17
C THR A 113 -34.99 -6.22 6.77
N VAL A 114 -34.18 -5.46 7.49
CA VAL A 114 -32.98 -5.99 8.16
C VAL A 114 -33.40 -6.48 9.55
N GLY A 115 -33.27 -7.78 9.80
CA GLY A 115 -33.64 -8.42 11.07
C GLY A 115 -32.65 -8.23 12.22
N GLY A 116 -31.72 -7.27 12.12
CA GLY A 116 -30.66 -7.03 13.09
C GLY A 116 -30.49 -5.55 13.41
N ALA A 117 -29.77 -5.25 14.49
CA ALA A 117 -29.48 -3.87 14.89
C ALA A 117 -28.57 -3.19 13.86
N ILE A 118 -29.01 -2.06 13.31
CA ILE A 118 -28.24 -1.26 12.35
C ILE A 118 -27.91 0.09 12.98
N THR A 119 -26.65 0.52 12.87
CA THR A 119 -26.26 1.90 13.20
C THR A 119 -26.39 2.78 11.97
N ALA A 120 -27.39 3.66 11.95
CA ALA A 120 -27.58 4.64 10.89
C ALA A 120 -26.97 5.98 11.31
N VAL A 121 -26.11 6.56 10.45
CA VAL A 121 -25.53 7.90 10.66
C VAL A 121 -26.11 8.84 9.62
N ARG A 122 -26.85 9.86 10.07
CA ARG A 122 -27.40 10.92 9.22
C ARG A 122 -26.59 12.20 9.42
N ARG A 123 -26.15 12.81 8.33
CA ARG A 123 -25.61 14.19 8.38
C ARG A 123 -26.79 15.16 8.44
N GLU A 124 -26.99 15.79 9.58
CA GLU A 124 -27.88 16.95 9.69
C GLU A 124 -27.12 18.21 9.30
N ARG A 125 -27.77 19.09 8.51
CA ARG A 125 -27.29 20.44 8.31
C ARG A 125 -27.95 21.32 9.38
N TYR A 126 -27.23 21.65 10.43
CA TYR A 126 -27.66 22.70 11.34
C TYR A 126 -27.50 24.04 10.62
N ALA A 127 -28.59 24.76 10.40
CA ALA A 127 -28.49 26.19 10.13
C ALA A 127 -27.90 26.80 11.40
N VAL A 128 -26.71 27.38 11.29
CA VAL A 128 -26.08 28.12 12.39
C VAL A 128 -27.04 29.25 12.73
N SER A 129 -27.78 29.12 13.84
CA SER A 129 -28.57 30.22 14.35
C SER A 129 -27.58 31.26 14.88
N ASP A 130 -27.58 32.45 14.28
CA ASP A 130 -26.73 33.62 14.60
C ASP A 130 -26.89 34.19 16.02
N GLN A 131 -27.31 33.39 17.00
CA GLN A 131 -27.72 33.87 18.33
C GLN A 131 -26.71 33.57 19.44
N VAL A 132 -25.52 33.06 19.14
CA VAL A 132 -24.53 32.69 20.19
C VAL A 132 -23.21 33.43 20.01
N HIS A 133 -23.25 34.75 19.81
CA HIS A 133 -22.12 35.64 20.13
C HIS A 133 -22.64 37.01 20.57
N ARG A 134 -23.25 37.06 21.77
CA ARG A 134 -23.31 38.30 22.55
C ARG A 134 -23.22 37.97 24.04
N LYS A 135 -22.00 37.99 24.55
CA LYS A 135 -21.58 38.54 25.85
C LYS A 135 -20.08 38.40 26.01
#